data_AF-A0ABD1X474-F1
#
_entry.id   AF-A0ABD1X474-F1
#
_cell.length_a   1.000
_cell.length_b   1.000
_cell.length_c   1.000
_cell.angle_alpha   90.00
_cell.angle_beta   90.00
_cell.angle_gamma   90.00
#
_symmetry.space_group_name_H-M   'P 1'
#
loop_
_entity.id
_entity.type
_entity.pdbx_description
1 polymer ?
#
loop_
_entity_poly.entity_id
_entity_poly.type
_entity_poly.pdbx_seq_one_letter_code
_entity_poly.pdbx_strand_id
1 'polypeptide(L)'
;MSKNFAERSKLLLGIGNYRVAVLEAEPQTFVVPHHWDADTLLYVAQGKGTVSLVSEEKRESFNIQEGDILRISAGTTTYMINRDNHQKLVIAKLIRPVATPGYFESFFGAGGENPESFYRAFSDEILEAALNTRKDKWQRLFGQQRQGAILKASQEQIRAMSREEEGGQWPFGGQSKGSVNIYEQRPSQSNQYGKLYEVDSRQYRQLQDIDVSVSLANVTKKNIINQFEREAKELAFGVSAREVDEVFRSQNEEFFFKGPRQQHQGRADE
;
A
#
# COMPACT_ATOMS: atom_id res chain seq x y z
N MET A 1 -9.17 -6.25 7.89
CA MET A 1 -8.82 -6.81 6.57
C MET A 1 -9.77 -6.25 5.52
N SER A 2 -9.31 -6.10 4.27
CA SER A 2 -10.18 -5.77 3.11
C SER A 2 -11.33 -6.81 2.98
N LYS A 3 -12.45 -6.54 2.32
CA LYS A 3 -13.45 -7.61 2.06
C LYS A 3 -13.13 -8.28 0.73
N ASN A 4 -13.38 -9.59 0.59
CA ASN A 4 -13.21 -10.27 -0.69
C ASN A 4 -14.29 -9.77 -1.68
N PHE A 5 -13.93 -9.50 -2.93
CA PHE A 5 -14.88 -9.04 -3.95
C PHE A 5 -15.94 -10.09 -4.30
N ALA A 6 -15.57 -11.37 -4.31
CA ALA A 6 -16.49 -12.47 -4.60
C ALA A 6 -17.58 -12.64 -3.53
N GLU A 7 -17.28 -12.27 -2.27
CA GLU A 7 -18.26 -12.26 -1.19
C GLU A 7 -19.30 -11.14 -1.35
N ARG A 8 -18.94 -10.05 -2.05
CA ARG A 8 -19.87 -8.93 -2.29
C ARG A 8 -20.82 -9.19 -3.45
N SER A 9 -20.37 -9.90 -4.49
CA SER A 9 -21.21 -10.22 -5.65
C SER A 9 -20.61 -11.35 -6.49
N LYS A 10 -21.47 -12.26 -6.96
CA LYS A 10 -21.11 -13.30 -7.94
C LYS A 10 -20.62 -12.73 -9.27
N LEU A 11 -20.93 -11.48 -9.58
CA LEU A 11 -20.44 -10.79 -10.79
C LEU A 11 -18.94 -10.47 -10.72
N LEU A 12 -18.35 -10.47 -9.51
CA LEU A 12 -16.94 -10.10 -9.29
C LEU A 12 -16.02 -11.31 -9.14
N LEU A 13 -16.46 -12.52 -9.52
CA LEU A 13 -15.67 -13.74 -9.43
C LEU A 13 -14.33 -13.64 -10.19
N GLY A 14 -14.31 -12.95 -11.34
CA GLY A 14 -13.09 -12.75 -12.14
C GLY A 14 -11.99 -11.97 -11.42
N ILE A 15 -12.35 -11.18 -10.40
CA ILE A 15 -11.41 -10.45 -9.54
C ILE A 15 -11.42 -10.95 -8.10
N GLY A 16 -12.02 -12.11 -7.84
CA GLY A 16 -12.18 -12.67 -6.49
C GLY A 16 -10.86 -12.96 -5.77
N ASN A 17 -9.78 -13.14 -6.52
CA ASN A 17 -8.42 -13.30 -5.97
C ASN A 17 -7.67 -11.97 -5.79
N TYR A 18 -8.30 -10.81 -5.96
CA TYR A 18 -7.65 -9.53 -5.68
C TYR A 18 -8.19 -8.91 -4.40
N ARG A 19 -7.33 -8.18 -3.71
CA ARG A 19 -7.66 -7.41 -2.52
C ARG A 19 -7.06 -6.02 -2.66
N VAL A 20 -7.76 -5.03 -2.12
CA VAL A 20 -7.28 -3.64 -2.08
C VAL A 20 -7.15 -3.22 -0.63
N ALA A 21 -6.04 -2.57 -0.29
CA ALA A 21 -5.80 -2.01 1.04
C ALA A 21 -5.16 -0.62 0.94
N VAL A 22 -5.29 0.16 2.02
CA VAL A 22 -4.59 1.44 2.18
C VAL A 22 -3.75 1.35 3.44
N LEU A 23 -2.48 1.71 3.33
CA LEU A 23 -1.59 1.95 4.45
C LEU A 23 -1.50 3.46 4.66
N GLU A 24 -1.79 3.92 5.87
CA GLU A 24 -1.56 5.29 6.31
C GLU A 24 -0.50 5.28 7.41
N ALA A 25 0.59 6.03 7.20
CA ALA A 25 1.70 6.14 8.13
C ALA A 25 1.91 7.62 8.49
N GLU A 26 1.81 7.92 9.79
CA GLU A 26 2.04 9.27 10.32
C GLU A 26 3.49 9.73 10.06
N PRO A 27 3.78 11.04 10.19
CA PRO A 27 5.16 11.53 10.17
C PRO A 27 6.06 10.77 11.14
N GLN A 28 7.31 10.55 10.75
CA GLN A 28 8.34 9.91 11.58
C GLN A 28 7.92 8.52 12.10
N THR A 29 7.45 7.65 11.22
CA THR A 29 7.07 6.29 11.58
C THR A 29 7.90 5.23 10.87
N PHE A 30 8.02 4.08 11.53
CA PHE A 30 8.62 2.86 11.03
C PHE A 30 7.57 1.74 11.03
N VAL A 31 7.31 1.18 9.86
CA VAL A 31 6.48 -0.03 9.71
C VAL A 31 7.39 -1.24 9.86
N VAL A 32 7.11 -2.08 10.85
CA VAL A 32 8.00 -3.18 11.23
C VAL A 32 8.21 -4.20 10.09
N PRO A 33 9.35 -4.91 10.03
CA PRO A 33 9.61 -5.90 8.99
C PRO A 33 8.60 -7.04 8.97
N HIS A 34 7.97 -7.25 7.81
CA HIS A 34 7.02 -8.33 7.56
C HIS A 34 7.00 -8.71 6.08
N HIS A 35 6.45 -9.87 5.77
CA HIS A 35 6.16 -10.30 4.40
C HIS A 35 4.72 -10.78 4.28
N TRP A 36 4.24 -10.95 3.05
CA TRP A 36 2.92 -11.49 2.73
C TRP A 36 3.04 -12.71 1.83
N ASP A 37 2.09 -13.62 1.93
CA ASP A 37 1.85 -14.69 0.94
C ASP A 37 1.05 -14.16 -0.26
N ALA A 38 1.43 -12.98 -0.76
CA ALA A 38 0.77 -12.29 -1.86
C ALA A 38 1.74 -11.39 -2.63
N ASP A 39 1.63 -11.40 -3.96
CA ASP A 39 2.21 -10.34 -4.78
C ASP A 39 1.47 -9.04 -4.47
N THR A 40 2.22 -7.95 -4.28
CA THR A 40 1.66 -6.65 -3.89
C THR A 40 2.19 -5.55 -4.79
N LEU A 41 1.28 -4.81 -5.41
CA LEU A 41 1.60 -3.57 -6.13
C LEU A 41 1.25 -2.38 -5.25
N LEU A 42 2.25 -1.55 -4.95
CA LEU A 42 2.11 -0.30 -4.20
C LEU A 42 1.92 0.86 -5.18
N TYR A 43 1.00 1.76 -4.85
CA TYR A 43 0.90 3.10 -5.44
C TYR A 43 0.93 4.13 -4.32
N VAL A 44 1.89 5.06 -4.38
CA VAL A 44 2.01 6.13 -3.39
C VAL A 44 1.01 7.23 -3.73
N ALA A 45 -0.08 7.28 -2.96
CA ALA A 45 -1.16 8.23 -3.17
C ALA A 45 -0.88 9.60 -2.51
N GLN A 46 -0.04 9.65 -1.49
CA GLN A 46 0.34 10.90 -0.82
C GLN A 46 1.67 10.75 -0.10
N GLY A 47 2.49 11.82 -0.15
CA GLY A 47 3.69 11.95 0.67
C GLY A 47 4.89 11.21 0.11
N LYS A 48 5.88 10.98 0.97
CA LYS A 48 7.15 10.35 0.60
C LYS A 48 7.69 9.47 1.72
N GLY A 49 8.47 8.48 1.37
CA GLY A 49 9.03 7.54 2.32
C GLY A 49 10.19 6.75 1.73
N THR A 50 10.53 5.68 2.43
CA THR A 50 11.46 4.67 1.98
C THR A 50 10.83 3.30 2.17
N VAL A 51 10.87 2.47 1.14
CA VAL A 51 10.49 1.05 1.20
C VAL A 51 11.78 0.24 1.07
N SER A 52 12.05 -0.62 2.04
CA SER A 52 13.20 -1.53 1.97
C SER A 52 12.70 -2.95 1.76
N LEU A 53 13.34 -3.65 0.83
CA LEU A 53 13.11 -5.06 0.52
C LEU A 53 14.35 -5.84 0.97
N VAL A 54 14.13 -6.88 1.75
CA VAL A 54 15.17 -7.71 2.35
C VAL A 54 15.02 -9.13 1.81
N SER A 55 16.12 -9.63 1.27
CA SER A 55 16.32 -11.01 0.83
C SER A 55 17.56 -11.59 1.52
N GLU A 56 17.79 -12.90 1.38
CA GLU A 56 18.92 -13.58 2.05
C GLU A 56 20.29 -12.95 1.72
N GLU A 57 20.48 -12.49 0.49
CA GLU A 57 21.79 -12.01 0.01
C GLU A 57 21.89 -10.48 -0.07
N LYS A 58 20.76 -9.77 -0.13
CA LYS A 58 20.74 -8.31 -0.35
C LYS A 58 19.57 -7.61 0.31
N ARG A 59 19.81 -6.35 0.66
CA ARG A 59 18.81 -5.35 1.02
C ARG A 59 18.78 -4.27 -0.07
N GLU A 60 17.61 -4.00 -0.62
CA GLU A 60 17.39 -2.90 -1.58
C GLU A 60 16.43 -1.89 -0.97
N SER A 61 16.77 -0.60 -1.03
CA SER A 61 15.94 0.48 -0.47
C SER A 61 15.53 1.44 -1.58
N PHE A 62 14.23 1.74 -1.63
CA PHE A 62 13.61 2.57 -2.65
C PHE A 62 13.06 3.82 -1.98
N ASN A 63 13.57 4.99 -2.40
CA ASN A 63 12.95 6.25 -2.05
C ASN A 63 11.69 6.40 -2.88
N ILE A 64 10.54 6.49 -2.20
CA ILE A 64 9.25 6.58 -2.84
C ILE A 64 8.62 7.95 -2.59
N GLN A 65 7.91 8.46 -3.58
CA GLN A 65 7.15 9.70 -3.55
C GLN A 65 5.81 9.52 -4.26
N GLU A 66 4.93 10.52 -4.14
CA GLU A 66 3.62 10.51 -4.80
C GLU A 66 3.71 10.16 -6.29
N GLY A 67 2.83 9.26 -6.72
CA GLY A 67 2.79 8.73 -8.08
C GLY A 67 3.68 7.52 -8.32
N ASP A 68 4.58 7.17 -7.39
CA ASP A 68 5.43 5.98 -7.55
C ASP A 68 4.62 4.69 -7.45
N ILE A 69 4.93 3.78 -8.36
CA ILE A 69 4.44 2.41 -8.42
C ILE A 69 5.62 1.48 -8.15
N LEU A 70 5.45 0.57 -7.19
CA LEU A 70 6.46 -0.41 -6.81
C LEU A 70 5.81 -1.77 -6.62
N ARG A 71 6.30 -2.80 -7.32
CA ARG A 71 5.92 -4.18 -7.04
C ARG A 71 6.80 -4.77 -5.93
N ILE A 72 6.16 -5.55 -5.06
CA ILE A 72 6.78 -6.40 -4.06
C ILE A 72 6.29 -7.83 -4.31
N SER A 73 7.22 -8.75 -4.55
CA SER A 73 6.90 -10.17 -4.75
C SER A 73 6.49 -10.84 -3.43
N ALA A 74 5.62 -11.84 -3.52
CA ALA A 74 5.23 -12.66 -2.37
C ALA A 74 6.46 -13.19 -1.60
N GLY A 75 6.38 -13.23 -0.27
CA GLY A 75 7.45 -13.69 0.62
C GLY A 75 8.61 -12.70 0.82
N THR A 76 8.67 -11.60 0.07
CA THR A 76 9.73 -10.59 0.23
C THR A 76 9.53 -9.83 1.55
N THR A 77 10.51 -9.90 2.45
CA THR A 77 10.45 -9.16 3.72
C THR A 77 10.62 -7.67 3.44
N THR A 78 9.67 -6.86 3.91
CA THR A 78 9.69 -5.42 3.71
C THR A 78 9.48 -4.68 5.03
N TYR A 79 10.14 -3.53 5.14
CA TYR A 79 9.82 -2.51 6.12
C TYR A 79 9.74 -1.15 5.42
N MET A 80 9.03 -0.22 6.04
CA MET A 80 8.77 1.10 5.45
C MET A 80 9.03 2.20 6.46
N ILE A 81 9.49 3.35 5.98
CA ILE A 81 9.78 4.52 6.81
C ILE A 81 9.07 5.73 6.21
N ASN A 82 8.23 6.39 7.02
CA ASN A 82 7.86 7.78 6.76
C ASN A 82 8.87 8.70 7.46
N ARG A 83 9.72 9.34 6.65
CA ARG A 83 10.78 10.25 7.11
C ARG A 83 10.34 11.71 7.20
N ASP A 84 9.14 12.03 6.74
CA ASP A 84 8.65 13.40 6.77
C ASP A 84 8.31 13.81 8.20
N ASN A 85 8.40 15.12 8.48
CA ASN A 85 8.12 15.70 9.78
C ASN A 85 6.66 16.17 9.92
N HIS A 86 5.94 16.31 8.80
CA HIS A 86 4.62 16.95 8.75
C HIS A 86 3.62 16.18 7.90
N GLN A 87 4.05 15.55 6.80
CA GLN A 87 3.17 14.89 5.86
C GLN A 87 3.04 13.39 6.18
N LYS A 88 1.80 12.89 6.12
CA LYS A 88 1.55 11.45 6.15
C LYS A 88 2.03 10.80 4.85
N LEU A 89 2.36 9.52 4.95
CA LEU A 89 2.57 8.64 3.80
C LEU A 89 1.32 7.79 3.63
N VAL A 90 0.69 7.88 2.45
CA VAL A 90 -0.50 7.09 2.09
C VAL A 90 -0.17 6.22 0.90
N ILE A 91 -0.32 4.90 1.05
CA ILE A 91 0.00 3.92 0.01
C ILE A 91 -1.24 3.07 -0.24
N ALA A 92 -1.75 3.12 -1.47
CA ALA A 92 -2.74 2.16 -1.96
C ALA A 92 -2.03 0.88 -2.39
N LYS A 93 -2.63 -0.28 -2.07
CA LYS A 93 -2.09 -1.59 -2.36
C LYS A 93 -3.09 -2.40 -3.16
N LEU A 94 -2.67 -2.94 -4.30
CA LEU A 94 -3.32 -4.05 -4.96
C LEU A 94 -2.60 -5.33 -4.55
N ILE A 95 -3.32 -6.29 -3.99
CA ILE A 95 -2.78 -7.49 -3.37
C ILE A 95 -3.39 -8.69 -4.08
N ARG A 96 -2.53 -9.59 -4.57
CA ARG A 96 -2.90 -10.84 -5.23
C ARG A 96 -2.31 -12.00 -4.42
N PRO A 97 -3.11 -12.66 -3.57
CA PRO A 97 -2.67 -13.85 -2.85
C PRO A 97 -2.21 -14.95 -3.79
N VAL A 98 -1.13 -15.64 -3.39
CA VAL A 98 -0.52 -16.72 -4.20
C VAL A 98 -0.86 -18.11 -3.66
N ALA A 99 -1.21 -18.24 -2.38
CA ALA A 99 -1.52 -19.52 -1.75
C ALA A 99 -3.02 -19.84 -1.79
N THR A 100 -3.84 -19.04 -1.09
CA THR A 100 -5.29 -19.27 -1.00
C THR A 100 -6.05 -18.15 -1.72
N PRO A 101 -6.86 -18.47 -2.75
CA PRO A 101 -7.56 -17.45 -3.50
C PRO A 101 -8.39 -16.50 -2.63
N GLY A 102 -8.09 -15.20 -2.70
CA GLY A 102 -8.78 -14.15 -1.97
C GLY A 102 -8.40 -14.03 -0.49
N TYR A 103 -7.46 -14.82 0.03
CA TYR A 103 -6.98 -14.77 1.41
C TYR A 103 -5.45 -14.62 1.45
N PHE A 104 -4.97 -13.66 2.22
CA PHE A 104 -3.54 -13.45 2.47
C PHE A 104 -3.32 -13.12 3.94
N GLU A 105 -2.13 -13.41 4.43
CA GLU A 105 -1.68 -13.13 5.77
C GLU A 105 -0.44 -12.23 5.78
N SER A 106 -0.26 -11.52 6.89
CA SER A 106 0.96 -10.74 7.15
C SER A 106 1.82 -11.49 8.16
N PHE A 107 3.02 -11.87 7.76
CA PHE A 107 3.96 -12.62 8.58
C PHE A 107 5.02 -11.69 9.15
N PHE A 108 4.98 -11.48 10.47
CA PHE A 108 5.90 -10.62 11.18
C PHE A 108 7.08 -11.42 11.72
N GLY A 109 8.28 -11.20 11.15
CA GLY A 109 9.51 -11.82 11.67
C GLY A 109 10.07 -11.01 12.82
N ALA A 110 10.30 -9.71 12.57
CA ALA A 110 10.62 -8.73 13.58
C ALA A 110 9.34 -8.25 14.25
N GLY A 111 9.11 -8.74 15.46
CA GLY A 111 7.91 -8.53 16.25
C GLY A 111 8.13 -9.09 17.64
N GLY A 112 7.18 -8.83 18.53
CA GLY A 112 7.24 -9.38 19.86
C GLY A 112 5.92 -10.05 20.18
N GLU A 113 5.18 -9.47 21.12
CA GLU A 113 3.80 -9.87 21.39
C GLU A 113 2.81 -9.10 20.51
N ASN A 114 3.15 -7.90 20.05
CA ASN A 114 2.26 -7.12 19.18
C ASN A 114 3.07 -6.24 18.18
N PRO A 115 3.08 -6.58 16.88
CA PRO A 115 2.49 -7.79 16.30
C PRO A 115 3.22 -9.04 16.79
N GLU A 116 2.50 -10.15 16.86
CA GLU A 116 3.07 -11.42 17.26
C GLU A 116 4.10 -11.88 16.21
N SER A 117 5.32 -12.14 16.67
CA SER A 117 6.37 -12.71 15.80
C SER A 117 6.05 -14.16 15.46
N PHE A 118 6.15 -14.55 14.19
CA PHE A 118 5.96 -15.94 13.79
C PHE A 118 6.97 -16.91 14.42
N TYR A 119 8.12 -16.41 14.93
CA TYR A 119 9.07 -17.24 15.66
C TYR A 119 8.44 -17.89 16.91
N ARG A 120 7.43 -17.24 17.50
CA ARG A 120 6.73 -17.75 18.70
C ARG A 120 5.87 -18.98 18.43
N ALA A 121 5.64 -19.34 17.17
CA ALA A 121 4.91 -20.55 16.80
C ALA A 121 5.79 -21.82 16.86
N PHE A 122 7.12 -21.69 16.89
CA PHE A 122 8.03 -22.84 17.00
C PHE A 122 8.22 -23.25 18.47
N SER A 123 8.54 -24.53 18.70
CA SER A 123 8.84 -25.01 20.04
C SER A 123 10.16 -24.42 20.56
N ASP A 124 10.29 -24.37 21.88
CA ASP A 124 11.49 -23.84 22.53
C ASP A 124 12.75 -24.59 22.10
N GLU A 125 12.67 -25.92 21.95
CA GLU A 125 13.79 -26.77 21.55
C GLU A 125 14.26 -26.46 20.12
N ILE A 126 13.31 -26.21 19.20
CA ILE A 126 13.62 -25.84 17.82
C ILE A 126 14.33 -24.48 17.78
N LEU A 127 13.81 -23.49 18.50
CA LEU A 127 14.41 -22.14 18.53
C LEU A 127 15.78 -22.13 19.19
N GLU A 128 15.96 -22.87 20.28
CA GLU A 128 17.24 -22.98 20.97
C GLU A 128 18.31 -23.62 20.07
N ALA A 129 17.95 -24.69 19.34
CA ALA A 129 18.83 -25.32 18.37
C ALA A 129 19.13 -24.42 17.16
N ALA A 130 18.10 -23.79 16.56
CA ALA A 130 18.23 -22.98 15.35
C ALA A 130 18.99 -21.66 15.59
N LEU A 131 18.74 -20.99 16.72
CA LEU A 131 19.41 -19.74 17.09
C LEU A 131 20.72 -19.96 17.86
N ASN A 132 21.03 -21.21 18.22
CA ASN A 132 22.16 -21.59 19.07
C ASN A 132 22.27 -20.69 20.32
N THR A 133 21.12 -20.43 20.96
CA THR A 133 20.97 -19.42 21.99
C THR A 133 20.00 -19.90 23.06
N ARG A 134 20.38 -19.74 24.33
CA ARG A 134 19.56 -20.13 25.48
C ARG A 134 18.17 -19.49 25.45
N LYS A 135 17.18 -20.24 25.94
CA LYS A 135 15.76 -19.84 26.03
C LYS A 135 15.52 -18.45 26.61
N ASP A 136 16.17 -18.12 27.74
CA ASP A 136 16.02 -16.83 28.42
C ASP A 136 16.35 -15.64 27.51
N LYS A 137 17.33 -15.80 26.62
CA LYS A 137 17.78 -14.73 25.73
C LYS A 137 16.80 -14.48 24.58
N TRP A 138 16.34 -15.53 23.89
CA TRP A 138 15.44 -15.35 22.75
C TRP A 138 14.01 -15.01 23.19
N GLN A 139 13.55 -15.54 24.33
CA GLN A 139 12.24 -15.16 24.89
C GLN A 139 12.21 -13.66 25.23
N ARG A 140 13.32 -13.15 25.77
CA ARG A 140 13.46 -11.71 25.97
C ARG A 140 13.47 -10.96 24.64
N LEU A 141 14.16 -11.45 23.61
CA LEU A 141 14.20 -10.80 22.29
C LEU A 141 12.79 -10.65 21.68
N PHE A 142 12.00 -11.73 21.62
CA PHE A 142 10.65 -11.73 21.04
C PHE A 142 9.53 -11.38 22.03
N GLY A 143 9.86 -10.92 23.24
CA GLY A 143 8.89 -10.47 24.25
C GLY A 143 8.84 -8.96 24.45
N GLN A 144 9.84 -8.22 23.92
CA GLN A 144 10.01 -6.79 24.20
C GLN A 144 9.10 -5.89 23.37
N GLN A 145 8.85 -6.23 22.11
CA GLN A 145 8.07 -5.39 21.21
C GLN A 145 6.56 -5.62 21.42
N ARG A 146 5.83 -4.56 21.78
CA ARG A 146 4.38 -4.59 22.06
C ARG A 146 3.62 -3.40 21.47
N GLN A 147 4.31 -2.50 20.78
CA GLN A 147 3.78 -1.20 20.35
C GLN A 147 3.02 -1.26 19.02
N GLY A 148 2.84 -2.45 18.43
CA GLY A 148 2.12 -2.64 17.17
C GLY A 148 3.01 -2.57 15.94
N ALA A 149 2.38 -2.71 14.77
CA ALA A 149 3.10 -2.86 13.49
C ALA A 149 3.63 -1.54 12.90
N ILE A 150 3.15 -0.39 13.40
CA ILE A 150 3.57 0.94 12.98
C ILE A 150 4.06 1.67 14.22
N LEU A 151 5.35 1.95 14.27
CA LEU A 151 6.05 2.52 15.41
C LEU A 151 6.43 3.96 15.12
N LYS A 152 6.53 4.79 16.16
CA LYS A 152 7.20 6.08 16.06
C LYS A 152 8.71 5.85 16.00
N ALA A 153 9.40 6.56 15.11
CA ALA A 153 10.85 6.54 14.98
C ALA A 153 11.43 7.95 15.17
N SER A 154 12.54 8.08 15.89
CA SER A 154 13.22 9.36 16.02
C SER A 154 13.92 9.75 14.70
N GLN A 155 14.23 11.04 14.53
CA GLN A 155 15.00 11.48 13.37
C GLN A 155 16.38 10.83 13.32
N GLU A 156 17.01 10.59 14.46
CA GLU A 156 18.29 9.89 14.55
C GLU A 156 18.17 8.44 14.09
N GLN A 157 17.12 7.72 14.51
CA GLN A 157 16.85 6.35 14.08
C GLN A 157 16.62 6.29 12.56
N ILE A 158 15.81 7.21 12.03
CA ILE A 158 15.53 7.32 10.59
C ILE A 158 16.84 7.57 9.82
N ARG A 159 17.67 8.52 10.28
CA ARG A 159 18.97 8.82 9.65
C ARG A 159 19.95 7.66 9.70
N ALA A 160 19.97 6.89 10.81
CA ALA A 160 20.85 5.74 10.95
C ALA A 160 20.49 4.64 9.93
N MET A 161 19.21 4.33 9.78
CA MET A 161 18.73 3.33 8.82
C MET A 161 19.03 3.71 7.36
N SER A 162 19.18 5.01 7.06
CA SER A 162 19.55 5.51 5.73
C SER A 162 21.05 5.46 5.42
N ARG A 163 21.94 5.20 6.39
CA ARG A 163 23.40 5.22 6.18
C ARG A 163 24.00 3.86 5.78
N GLU A 164 23.32 2.76 6.10
CA GLU A 164 23.82 1.39 5.89
C GLU A 164 23.52 0.81 4.49
N GLU A 165 23.36 1.67 3.48
CA GLU A 165 23.00 1.24 2.13
C GLU A 165 24.26 0.92 1.29
N GLU A 166 24.56 -0.38 1.10
CA GLU A 166 25.45 -0.83 0.02
C GLU A 166 24.69 -0.78 -1.32
N GLY A 167 25.03 0.20 -2.16
CA GLY A 167 24.44 0.37 -3.49
C GLY A 167 23.73 1.71 -3.62
N GLY A 168 24.48 2.73 -4.04
CA GLY A 168 24.05 4.13 -3.99
C GLY A 168 22.77 4.45 -4.75
N GLN A 169 21.96 5.36 -4.19
CA GLN A 169 22.05 6.79 -4.52
C GLN A 169 21.23 7.59 -3.49
N TRP A 170 21.93 8.09 -2.48
CA TRP A 170 21.43 9.06 -1.50
C TRP A 170 22.49 10.17 -1.37
N PRO A 171 22.16 11.47 -1.36
CA PRO A 171 20.82 12.09 -1.34
C PRO A 171 20.27 12.44 -2.73
N PHE A 172 20.94 12.06 -3.82
CA PHE A 172 20.51 12.43 -5.17
C PHE A 172 19.38 11.50 -5.63
N GLY A 173 18.14 12.00 -5.54
CA GLY A 173 16.92 11.31 -5.95
C GLY A 173 16.85 11.04 -7.45
N GLY A 174 17.59 10.02 -7.91
CA GLY A 174 17.32 9.37 -9.19
C GLY A 174 16.20 8.33 -9.04
N GLN A 175 15.46 8.08 -10.13
CA GLN A 175 14.54 6.94 -10.22
C GLN A 175 15.26 5.68 -9.73
N SER A 176 14.78 5.10 -8.63
CA SER A 176 15.26 3.80 -8.20
C SER A 176 14.89 2.77 -9.26
N LYS A 177 15.85 1.98 -9.77
CA LYS A 177 15.67 1.06 -10.91
C LYS A 177 14.54 0.01 -10.73
N GLY A 178 13.90 -0.05 -9.56
CA GLY A 178 12.78 -0.94 -9.24
C GLY A 178 11.40 -0.29 -9.18
N SER A 179 11.25 1.04 -9.23
CA SER A 179 9.95 1.73 -9.25
C SER A 179 9.73 2.51 -10.55
N VAL A 180 8.49 2.92 -10.80
CA VAL A 180 8.11 3.81 -11.91
C VAL A 180 7.18 4.89 -11.39
N ASN A 181 7.39 6.16 -11.75
CA ASN A 181 6.45 7.23 -11.41
C ASN A 181 5.45 7.42 -12.56
N ILE A 182 4.15 7.42 -12.23
CA ILE A 182 3.08 7.58 -13.22
C ILE A 182 3.07 8.99 -13.84
N TYR A 183 3.47 10.03 -13.10
CA TYR A 183 3.46 11.41 -13.57
C TYR A 183 4.65 11.76 -14.47
N GLU A 184 5.70 10.94 -14.44
CA GLU A 184 6.83 11.04 -15.37
C GLU A 184 6.49 10.45 -16.75
N GLN A 185 5.37 9.72 -16.85
CA GLN A 185 4.86 9.25 -18.14
C GLN A 185 4.12 10.37 -18.88
N ARG A 186 4.13 10.29 -20.21
CA ARG A 186 3.25 11.15 -21.02
C ARG A 186 1.80 10.69 -20.82
N PRO A 187 0.86 11.61 -20.55
CA PRO A 187 -0.54 11.24 -20.43
C PRO A 187 -1.06 10.67 -21.76
N SER A 188 -1.82 9.58 -21.70
CA SER A 188 -2.44 8.96 -22.88
C SER A 188 -3.57 9.81 -23.44
N GLN A 189 -4.25 10.57 -22.57
CA GLN A 189 -5.24 11.57 -22.93
C GLN A 189 -5.00 12.85 -22.12
N SER A 190 -5.13 14.01 -22.76
CA SER A 190 -4.98 15.31 -22.11
C SER A 190 -5.83 16.36 -22.80
N ASN A 191 -6.72 17.01 -22.05
CA ASN A 191 -7.54 18.13 -22.53
C ASN A 191 -7.83 19.12 -21.38
N GLN A 192 -8.60 20.17 -21.64
CA GLN A 192 -8.94 21.20 -20.64
C GLN A 192 -9.78 20.69 -19.44
N TYR A 193 -10.32 19.46 -19.54
CA TYR A 193 -11.16 18.83 -18.54
C TYR A 193 -10.42 17.78 -17.71
N GLY A 194 -9.19 17.41 -18.07
CA GLY A 194 -8.44 16.42 -17.32
C GLY A 194 -7.28 15.79 -18.08
N LYS A 195 -6.60 14.88 -17.38
CA LYS A 195 -5.49 14.07 -17.91
C LYS A 195 -5.68 12.62 -17.48
N LEU A 196 -5.34 11.69 -18.37
CA LEU A 196 -5.25 10.26 -18.09
C LEU A 196 -3.80 9.83 -18.23
N TYR A 197 -3.24 9.28 -17.17
CA TYR A 197 -1.92 8.67 -17.14
C TYR A 197 -2.07 7.15 -17.05
N GLU A 198 -1.23 6.42 -17.75
CA GLU A 198 -1.31 4.95 -17.79
C GLU A 198 0.09 4.35 -17.77
N VAL A 199 0.27 3.32 -16.95
CA VAL A 199 1.49 2.51 -16.85
C VAL A 199 1.08 1.06 -17.05
N ASP A 200 1.69 0.41 -18.03
CA ASP A 200 1.54 -1.01 -18.29
C ASP A 200 2.90 -1.73 -18.36
N SER A 201 2.89 -3.00 -18.73
CA SER A 201 4.08 -3.85 -18.80
C SER A 201 5.14 -3.35 -19.78
N ARG A 202 4.80 -2.49 -20.74
CA ARG A 202 5.74 -1.87 -21.70
C ARG A 202 6.62 -0.83 -21.03
N GLN A 203 6.05 -0.02 -20.12
CA GLN A 203 6.79 0.99 -19.36
C GLN A 203 7.41 0.39 -18.09
N TYR A 204 6.73 -0.59 -17.49
CA TYR A 204 7.17 -1.22 -16.24
C TYR A 204 6.97 -2.73 -16.28
N ARG A 205 8.01 -3.44 -16.73
CA ARG A 205 7.99 -4.90 -16.96
C ARG A 205 7.50 -5.71 -15.74
N GLN A 206 7.69 -5.20 -14.52
CA GLN A 206 7.23 -5.88 -13.31
C GLN A 206 5.70 -6.09 -13.26
N LEU A 207 4.93 -5.32 -14.04
CA LEU A 207 3.48 -5.50 -14.16
C LEU A 207 3.08 -6.70 -15.02
N GLN A 208 3.98 -7.23 -15.85
CA GLN A 208 3.68 -8.35 -16.75
C GLN A 208 3.29 -9.62 -15.98
N ASP A 209 3.98 -9.91 -14.87
CA ASP A 209 3.79 -11.13 -14.09
C ASP A 209 2.45 -11.18 -13.34
N ILE A 210 1.88 -10.00 -13.06
CA ILE A 210 0.61 -9.85 -12.36
C ILE A 210 -0.55 -9.51 -13.30
N ASP A 211 -0.26 -9.29 -14.59
CA ASP A 211 -1.21 -8.93 -15.67
C ASP A 211 -2.12 -7.75 -15.30
N VAL A 212 -1.50 -6.65 -14.88
CA VAL A 212 -2.20 -5.42 -14.43
C VAL A 212 -1.66 -4.20 -15.17
N SER A 213 -2.54 -3.25 -15.46
CA SER A 213 -2.16 -1.87 -15.76
C SER A 213 -2.62 -0.93 -14.65
N VAL A 214 -1.91 0.18 -14.49
CA VAL A 214 -2.28 1.24 -13.54
C VAL A 214 -2.64 2.48 -14.34
N SER A 215 -3.91 2.91 -14.21
CA SER A 215 -4.40 4.12 -14.85
C SER A 215 -4.83 5.14 -13.78
N LEU A 216 -4.38 6.38 -13.93
CA LEU A 216 -4.72 7.49 -13.07
C LEU A 216 -5.40 8.59 -13.89
N ALA A 217 -6.66 8.87 -13.55
CA ALA A 217 -7.45 9.91 -14.18
C ALA A 217 -7.56 11.13 -13.25
N ASN A 218 -6.96 12.24 -13.66
CA ASN A 218 -7.20 13.55 -13.06
C ASN A 218 -8.35 14.22 -13.83
N VAL A 219 -9.44 14.56 -13.12
CA VAL A 219 -10.65 15.12 -13.71
C VAL A 219 -10.92 16.49 -13.09
N THR A 220 -10.80 17.55 -13.87
CA THR A 220 -10.95 18.92 -13.36
C THR A 220 -12.42 19.23 -13.00
N LYS A 221 -12.64 20.30 -12.23
CA LYS A 221 -13.99 20.80 -11.93
C LYS A 221 -14.83 21.17 -13.16
N LYS A 222 -14.20 21.35 -14.33
CA LYS A 222 -14.92 21.68 -15.57
C LYS A 222 -15.45 20.44 -16.31
N ASN A 223 -15.29 19.23 -15.75
CA ASN A 223 -15.72 17.99 -16.38
C ASN A 223 -17.20 17.97 -16.76
N ILE A 224 -17.54 17.10 -17.72
CA ILE A 224 -18.89 17.01 -18.29
C ILE A 224 -19.93 16.50 -17.28
N ILE A 225 -19.53 15.69 -16.29
CA ILE A 225 -20.44 15.20 -15.25
C ILE A 225 -21.01 16.37 -14.45
N ASN A 226 -20.22 17.41 -14.20
CA ASN A 226 -20.70 18.60 -13.50
C ASN A 226 -21.79 19.38 -14.27
N GLN A 227 -21.94 19.15 -15.59
CA GLN A 227 -22.96 19.76 -16.45
C GLN A 227 -24.26 18.96 -16.49
N PHE A 228 -24.28 17.72 -15.99
CA PHE A 228 -25.50 16.91 -16.01
C PHE A 228 -26.54 17.47 -15.04
N GLU A 229 -27.81 17.43 -15.46
CA GLU A 229 -28.95 17.69 -14.59
C GLU A 229 -28.98 16.68 -13.43
N ARG A 230 -29.64 17.08 -12.34
CA ARG A 230 -29.67 16.31 -11.10
C ARG A 230 -30.22 14.89 -11.34
N GLU A 231 -31.33 14.81 -12.06
CA GLU A 231 -32.05 13.58 -12.38
C GLU A 231 -31.19 12.67 -13.27
N ALA A 232 -30.47 13.24 -14.24
CA ALA A 232 -29.55 12.50 -15.09
C ALA A 232 -28.38 11.89 -14.30
N LYS A 233 -27.84 12.60 -13.30
CA LYS A 233 -26.81 12.06 -12.41
C LYS A 233 -27.36 10.91 -11.56
N GLU A 234 -28.53 11.10 -10.96
CA GLU A 234 -29.14 10.08 -10.11
C GLU A 234 -29.47 8.81 -10.89
N LEU A 235 -29.97 8.95 -12.13
CA LEU A 235 -30.24 7.81 -13.02
C LEU A 235 -28.95 7.14 -13.52
N ALA A 236 -27.93 7.91 -13.93
CA ALA A 236 -26.70 7.35 -14.49
C ALA A 236 -25.83 6.63 -13.45
N PHE A 237 -25.77 7.15 -12.22
CA PHE A 237 -24.88 6.63 -11.18
C PHE A 237 -25.60 5.81 -10.11
N GLY A 238 -26.94 5.86 -10.04
CA GLY A 238 -27.73 5.11 -9.05
C GLY A 238 -27.51 5.58 -7.60
N VAL A 239 -26.94 6.78 -7.40
CA VAL A 239 -26.69 7.43 -6.11
C VAL A 239 -27.15 8.89 -6.16
N SER A 240 -27.25 9.55 -5.01
CA SER A 240 -27.74 10.94 -4.99
C SER A 240 -26.85 11.89 -5.81
N ALA A 241 -27.44 12.87 -6.49
CA ALA A 241 -26.67 13.86 -7.24
C ALA A 241 -25.69 14.64 -6.35
N ARG A 242 -26.02 14.78 -5.06
CA ARG A 242 -25.12 15.38 -4.07
C ARG A 242 -23.85 14.55 -3.89
N GLU A 243 -23.97 13.23 -3.80
CA GLU A 243 -22.82 12.33 -3.67
C GLU A 243 -21.96 12.36 -4.94
N VAL A 244 -22.60 12.36 -6.12
CA VAL A 244 -21.92 12.57 -7.41
C VAL A 244 -21.17 13.91 -7.41
N ASP A 245 -21.83 15.00 -7.03
CA ASP A 245 -21.22 16.33 -6.96
C ASP A 245 -20.08 16.40 -5.92
N GLU A 246 -20.22 15.76 -4.76
CA GLU A 246 -19.16 15.67 -3.75
C GLU A 246 -17.91 14.98 -4.33
N VAL A 247 -18.08 13.95 -5.16
CA VAL A 247 -16.96 13.27 -5.84
C VAL A 247 -16.37 14.13 -6.97
N PHE A 248 -17.20 14.68 -7.86
CA PHE A 248 -16.74 15.35 -9.09
C PHE A 248 -16.49 16.86 -8.93
N ARG A 249 -16.85 17.47 -7.78
CA ARG A 249 -16.57 18.89 -7.45
C ARG A 249 -15.56 19.06 -6.30
N SER A 250 -15.22 18.02 -5.55
CA SER A 250 -14.16 18.10 -4.52
C SER A 250 -12.74 18.17 -5.10
N GLN A 251 -12.58 17.93 -6.41
CA GLN A 251 -11.29 17.97 -7.11
C GLN A 251 -10.69 19.38 -7.16
N ASN A 252 -9.91 19.74 -6.13
CA ASN A 252 -8.89 20.80 -6.20
C ASN A 252 -7.46 20.22 -6.16
N GLU A 253 -7.29 18.98 -5.70
CA GLU A 253 -6.02 18.23 -5.68
C GLU A 253 -6.29 16.73 -5.92
N GLU A 254 -5.29 16.03 -6.46
CA GLU A 254 -5.32 14.63 -6.89
C GLU A 254 -5.46 13.72 -5.67
N PHE A 255 -6.63 13.13 -5.44
CA PHE A 255 -6.81 12.13 -4.38
C PHE A 255 -7.66 10.96 -4.84
N PHE A 256 -7.19 9.78 -4.45
CA PHE A 256 -7.89 8.50 -4.53
C PHE A 256 -9.34 8.64 -4.05
N PHE A 257 -10.29 8.12 -4.82
CA PHE A 257 -11.71 8.17 -4.49
C PHE A 257 -11.95 7.55 -3.10
N LYS A 258 -12.41 8.35 -2.14
CA LYS A 258 -12.96 7.83 -0.88
C LYS A 258 -14.25 7.09 -1.25
N GLY A 259 -14.21 5.76 -1.17
CA GLY A 259 -15.38 4.94 -1.45
C GLY A 259 -16.60 5.34 -0.61
N PRO A 260 -17.83 5.09 -1.09
CA PRO A 260 -19.05 5.50 -0.41
C PRO A 260 -19.05 5.02 1.04
N ARG A 261 -19.20 5.96 1.98
CA ARG A 261 -19.45 5.64 3.39
C ARG A 261 -20.85 5.06 3.49
N GLN A 262 -20.97 3.77 3.79
CA GLN A 262 -22.25 3.21 4.23
C GLN A 262 -22.63 3.88 5.54
N GLN A 263 -23.60 4.79 5.49
CA GLN A 263 -24.35 5.17 6.67
C GLN A 263 -25.15 3.93 7.11
N HIS A 264 -24.76 3.36 8.25
CA HIS A 264 -25.65 2.50 9.00
C HIS A 264 -26.87 3.34 9.42
N GLN A 265 -27.97 3.20 8.70
CA GLN A 265 -29.28 3.46 9.27
C GLN A 265 -29.66 2.23 10.08
N GLY A 266 -29.65 2.40 11.40
CA GLY A 266 -30.43 1.52 12.25
C GLY A 266 -31.92 1.69 11.93
N ARG A 267 -32.63 0.58 11.95
CA ARG A 267 -34.04 0.56 12.31
C ARG A 267 -34.32 -0.72 13.08
N ALA A 268 -34.80 -0.52 14.30
CA ALA A 268 -35.49 -1.51 15.11
C ALA A 268 -36.89 -1.78 14.52
N ASP A 269 -37.48 -2.86 15.02
CA ASP A 269 -38.85 -3.36 14.88
C ASP A 269 -39.13 -4.06 13.54
N GLU A 270 -39.53 -5.34 13.47
CA GLU A 270 -40.26 -6.23 14.40
C GLU A 270 -39.51 -7.54 14.72
#